data_AF-A0A2G9N128-F1
#
_entry.id   AF-A0A2G9N128-F1
#
_cell.length_a   1.000
_cell.length_b   1.000
_cell.length_c   1.000
_cell.angle_alpha   90.00
_cell.angle_beta   90.00
_cell.angle_gamma   90.00
#
_symmetry.space_group_name_H-M   'P 1'
#
loop_
_entity.id
_entity.type
_entity.pdbx_description
1 polymer ?
#
loop_
_entity_poly.entity_id
_entity_poly.type
_entity_poly.pdbx_seq_one_letter_code
_entity_poly.pdbx_strand_id
1 'polypeptide(L)'
;MMNKSVFLAIILLVLPCGYSATSNDAVNLVANSNAYLYSGETYIPPNVPVGFEGNDYWVVPVADGSNIVVFFAVDVSSGELSTSRAVNRGLFETSDRLRELQSLKNSISSNQGLEWLLTQKYQSVFDEMSRNLDDEFFQINAVETSLDNEGVSVNLASLKNRLKSMSATALELSSLVIESANKENVFFTKPSPESFSEFKGSFDDVYSLLNELNSENLTYQSEVDKLRLQISTADIDPQTKVSLSSVLELPQSLKAVRNYNLNATQMNDLIESSLQTVSLRQDSLLDEFDSRLLKNEVHSLIYEENSVLEKKTGFADLTTAKSTILANGNRLLWTNQTSVRSLELNYSRAVKFYDERNFSNAKDFALQAIDDVVLIEKDGKKMETTPELISQDFLFLIAGVLAILLILLYFLNNMGKIKGALAPQTEELDLYEK
;
A
#
# COMPACT_ATOMS: atom_id res chain seq x y z
N MET A 1 0.05 -47.75 -29.35
CA MET A 1 1.30 -46.98 -29.12
C MET A 1 0.94 -45.52 -29.23
N MET A 2 0.92 -44.79 -28.10
CA MET A 2 0.60 -43.36 -28.12
C MET A 2 1.75 -42.62 -28.80
N ASN A 3 1.42 -41.80 -29.80
CA ASN A 3 2.43 -41.11 -30.61
C ASN A 3 3.25 -40.19 -29.68
N LYS A 4 4.58 -40.33 -29.69
CA LYS A 4 5.49 -39.60 -28.78
C LYS A 4 5.28 -38.09 -28.84
N SER A 5 4.83 -37.58 -29.99
CA SER A 5 4.47 -36.18 -30.22
C SER A 5 3.23 -35.72 -29.44
N VAL A 6 2.25 -36.61 -29.20
CA VAL A 6 1.04 -36.30 -28.42
C VAL A 6 1.34 -36.29 -26.92
N PHE A 7 2.23 -37.18 -26.46
CA PHE A 7 2.68 -37.19 -25.07
C PHE A 7 3.51 -35.94 -24.73
N LEU A 8 4.36 -35.48 -25.65
CA LEU A 8 5.13 -34.24 -25.49
C LEU A 8 4.21 -33.01 -25.46
N ALA A 9 3.17 -32.96 -26.30
CA ALA A 9 2.20 -31.87 -26.32
C ALA A 9 1.36 -31.80 -25.03
N ILE A 10 1.00 -32.94 -24.44
CA ILE A 10 0.29 -33.00 -23.15
C ILE A 10 1.21 -32.57 -22.00
N ILE A 11 2.49 -32.97 -22.01
CA ILE A 11 3.47 -32.50 -21.01
C ILE A 11 3.70 -30.99 -21.11
N LEU A 12 3.74 -30.42 -22.33
CA LEU A 12 3.81 -28.98 -22.55
C LEU A 12 2.54 -28.21 -22.14
N LEU A 13 1.38 -28.87 -22.14
CA LEU A 13 0.10 -28.32 -21.66
C LEU A 13 -0.09 -28.42 -20.13
N VAL A 14 0.68 -29.29 -19.46
CA VAL A 14 0.62 -29.53 -18.00
C VAL A 14 1.84 -28.95 -17.28
N LEU A 15 2.83 -28.41 -18.01
CA LEU A 15 3.81 -27.51 -17.41
C LEU A 15 3.04 -26.31 -16.85
N PRO A 16 3.22 -25.96 -15.56
CA PRO A 16 2.57 -24.79 -15.00
C PRO A 16 3.02 -23.58 -15.83
N CYS A 17 2.10 -22.99 -16.60
CA CYS A 17 2.25 -21.61 -17.01
C CYS A 17 2.49 -20.85 -15.70
N GLY A 18 3.72 -20.34 -15.49
CA GLY A 18 4.06 -19.58 -14.30
C GLY A 18 2.96 -18.56 -14.07
N TYR A 19 2.22 -18.72 -12.97
CA TYR A 19 1.10 -17.86 -12.67
C TYR A 19 1.70 -16.53 -12.22
N SER A 20 1.82 -15.58 -13.15
CA SER A 20 2.23 -14.24 -12.80
C SER A 20 1.02 -13.50 -12.28
N ALA A 21 1.06 -13.09 -11.01
CA ALA A 21 0.01 -12.29 -10.40
C ALA A 21 -0.14 -10.98 -11.18
N THR A 22 -1.38 -10.58 -11.43
CA THR A 22 -1.69 -9.30 -12.06
C THR A 22 -1.78 -8.18 -11.02
N SER A 23 -1.74 -6.92 -11.47
CA SER A 23 -2.01 -5.75 -10.60
C SER A 23 -3.37 -5.87 -9.88
N ASN A 24 -4.39 -6.42 -10.54
CA ASN A 24 -5.69 -6.66 -9.93
C ASN A 24 -5.65 -7.75 -8.85
N ASP A 25 -4.86 -8.80 -9.04
CA ASP A 25 -4.70 -9.85 -8.03
C ASP A 25 -4.00 -9.30 -6.78
N ALA A 26 -2.97 -8.47 -6.97
CA ALA A 26 -2.29 -7.77 -5.87
C ALA A 26 -3.25 -6.84 -5.11
N VAL A 27 -4.04 -6.04 -5.83
CA VAL A 27 -5.09 -5.19 -5.22
C VAL A 27 -6.12 -6.04 -4.48
N ASN A 28 -6.56 -7.14 -5.06
CA ASN A 28 -7.55 -8.02 -4.44
C ASN A 28 -7.02 -8.69 -3.17
N LEU A 29 -5.74 -9.08 -3.17
CA LEU A 29 -5.05 -9.61 -1.98
C LEU A 29 -5.03 -8.56 -0.85
N VAL A 30 -4.71 -7.31 -1.18
CA VAL A 30 -4.53 -6.23 -0.21
C VAL A 30 -5.88 -5.70 0.31
N ALA A 31 -6.85 -5.49 -0.57
CA ALA A 31 -8.07 -4.76 -0.26
C ALA A 31 -9.27 -5.66 0.11
N ASN A 32 -9.37 -6.86 -0.46
CA ASN A 32 -10.60 -7.67 -0.37
C ASN A 32 -10.40 -9.02 0.32
N SER A 33 -9.23 -9.64 0.14
CA SER A 33 -8.97 -11.01 0.63
C SER A 33 -8.43 -11.05 2.05
N ASN A 34 -7.97 -9.90 2.56
CA ASN A 34 -7.34 -9.76 3.87
C ASN A 34 -7.84 -8.49 4.57
N ALA A 35 -7.71 -8.45 5.89
CA ALA A 35 -8.15 -7.35 6.74
C ALA A 35 -7.06 -6.27 6.94
N TYR A 36 -6.32 -5.89 5.90
CA TYR A 36 -5.24 -4.90 6.03
C TYR A 36 -5.75 -3.44 6.19
N LEU A 37 -6.76 -3.04 5.42
CA LEU A 37 -7.26 -1.65 5.35
C LEU A 37 -8.12 -1.27 6.57
N TYR A 38 -7.92 -0.07 7.11
CA TYR A 38 -8.84 0.54 8.07
C TYR A 38 -10.06 1.13 7.37
N SER A 39 -11.14 1.35 8.14
CA SER A 39 -12.33 2.01 7.63
C SER A 39 -12.00 3.43 7.14
N GLY A 40 -12.45 3.76 5.93
CA GLY A 40 -12.21 5.07 5.29
C GLY A 40 -10.95 5.14 4.41
N GLU A 41 -10.05 4.16 4.53
CA GLU A 41 -8.86 4.08 3.66
C GLU A 41 -9.22 3.56 2.27
N THR A 42 -8.45 4.02 1.29
CA THR A 42 -8.57 3.61 -0.11
C THR A 42 -7.24 3.10 -0.63
N TYR A 43 -7.23 2.47 -1.80
CA TYR A 43 -6.01 2.02 -2.46
C TYR A 43 -5.88 2.67 -3.83
N ILE A 44 -4.64 2.75 -4.31
CA ILE A 44 -4.34 3.20 -5.67
C ILE A 44 -3.81 1.98 -6.43
N PRO A 45 -4.43 1.56 -7.55
CA PRO A 45 -3.92 0.42 -8.31
C PRO A 45 -2.50 0.71 -8.85
N PRO A 46 -1.52 -0.20 -8.68
CA PRO A 46 -0.21 -0.01 -9.29
C PRO A 46 -0.30 -0.17 -10.80
N ASN A 47 0.28 0.79 -11.53
CA ASN A 47 0.28 0.79 -13.00
C ASN A 47 1.46 0.02 -13.59
N VAL A 48 2.57 -0.07 -12.84
CA VAL A 48 3.81 -0.74 -13.26
C VAL A 48 4.38 -1.55 -12.09
N PRO A 49 4.98 -2.72 -12.35
CA PRO A 49 5.70 -3.45 -11.32
C PRO A 49 7.01 -2.76 -10.99
N VAL A 50 7.49 -2.97 -9.77
CA VAL A 50 8.74 -2.42 -9.24
C VAL A 50 9.76 -3.53 -9.09
N GLY A 51 10.90 -3.38 -9.74
CA GLY A 51 12.01 -4.32 -9.67
C GLY A 51 12.83 -4.11 -8.41
N PHE A 52 13.17 -5.20 -7.71
CA PHE A 52 14.09 -5.20 -6.58
C PHE A 52 14.82 -6.54 -6.48
N GLU A 53 16.15 -6.51 -6.39
CA GLU A 53 17.00 -7.71 -6.26
C GLU A 53 16.70 -8.83 -7.30
N GLY A 54 16.31 -8.44 -8.52
CA GLY A 54 16.01 -9.37 -9.62
C GLY A 54 14.59 -9.94 -9.63
N ASN A 55 13.72 -9.53 -8.71
CA ASN A 55 12.29 -9.88 -8.69
C ASN A 55 11.43 -8.64 -8.96
N ASP A 56 10.25 -8.85 -9.51
CA ASP A 56 9.27 -7.79 -9.76
C ASP A 56 8.13 -7.86 -8.74
N TYR A 57 7.67 -6.70 -8.28
CA TYR A 57 6.61 -6.57 -7.27
C TYR A 57 5.53 -5.58 -7.70
N TRP A 58 4.27 -5.96 -7.51
CA TRP A 58 3.16 -5.00 -7.50
C TRP A 58 3.13 -4.33 -6.14
N VAL A 59 3.54 -3.06 -6.08
CA VAL A 59 3.51 -2.28 -4.85
C VAL A 59 2.22 -1.47 -4.81
N VAL A 60 1.27 -1.84 -3.94
CA VAL A 60 -0.05 -1.21 -3.78
C VAL A 60 0.03 -0.12 -2.70
N PRO A 61 -0.07 1.17 -3.06
CA PRO A 61 -0.27 2.25 -2.09
C PRO A 61 -1.66 2.20 -1.46
N VAL A 62 -1.72 2.41 -0.16
CA VAL A 62 -2.94 2.67 0.59
C VAL A 62 -2.92 4.12 1.07
N ALA A 63 -4.05 4.80 0.88
CA ALA A 63 -4.22 6.22 1.13
C ALA A 63 -5.36 6.51 2.11
N ASP A 64 -5.15 7.47 2.99
CA ASP A 64 -6.19 8.16 3.73
C ASP A 64 -6.33 9.58 3.17
N GLY A 65 -7.41 9.81 2.42
CA GLY A 65 -7.57 11.02 1.60
C GLY A 65 -6.46 11.16 0.57
N SER A 66 -5.65 12.21 0.67
CA SER A 66 -4.52 12.48 -0.22
C SER A 66 -3.19 11.90 0.27
N ASN A 67 -3.14 11.38 1.49
CA ASN A 67 -1.89 10.98 2.13
C ASN A 67 -1.71 9.46 2.06
N ILE A 68 -0.53 9.02 1.60
CA ILE A 68 -0.17 7.61 1.65
C ILE A 68 0.18 7.23 3.08
N VAL A 69 -0.51 6.21 3.57
CA VAL A 69 -0.37 5.71 4.95
C VAL A 69 0.44 4.44 5.03
N VAL A 70 0.43 3.61 3.99
CA VAL A 70 1.22 2.37 3.91
C VAL A 70 1.32 1.88 2.46
N PHE A 71 2.29 1.02 2.19
CA PHE A 71 2.40 0.27 0.93
C PHE A 71 2.37 -1.23 1.21
N PHE A 72 1.89 -2.02 0.24
CA PHE A 72 1.94 -3.48 0.27
C PHE A 72 2.62 -3.98 -1.00
N ALA A 73 3.72 -4.71 -0.85
CA ALA A 73 4.44 -5.29 -1.99
C ALA A 73 4.01 -6.74 -2.20
N VAL A 74 3.45 -7.05 -3.37
CA VAL A 74 3.05 -8.40 -3.77
C VAL A 74 3.98 -8.87 -4.88
N ASP A 75 4.65 -10.01 -4.67
CA ASP A 75 5.57 -10.58 -5.63
C ASP A 75 4.83 -11.02 -6.91
N VAL A 76 5.32 -10.60 -8.07
CA VAL A 76 4.67 -10.83 -9.36
C VAL A 76 4.67 -12.31 -9.75
N SER A 77 5.64 -13.10 -9.29
CA SER A 77 5.80 -14.50 -9.69
C SER A 77 5.01 -15.47 -8.80
N SER A 78 4.92 -15.16 -7.50
CA SER A 78 4.22 -16.00 -6.51
C SER A 78 2.82 -15.49 -6.18
N GLY A 79 2.55 -14.20 -6.36
CA GLY A 79 1.32 -13.56 -5.87
C GLY A 79 1.26 -13.43 -4.35
N GLU A 80 2.35 -13.72 -3.64
CA GLU A 80 2.43 -13.63 -2.19
C GLU A 80 2.89 -12.24 -1.75
N LEU A 81 2.45 -11.82 -0.56
CA LEU A 81 2.88 -10.58 0.05
C LEU A 81 4.33 -10.69 0.54
N SER A 82 5.19 -9.76 0.15
CA SER A 82 6.54 -9.64 0.68
C SER A 82 6.49 -9.21 2.15
N THR A 83 7.12 -10.01 3.03
CA THR A 83 7.21 -9.76 4.47
C THR A 83 8.61 -9.33 4.92
N SER A 84 9.59 -9.32 4.01
CA SER A 84 10.96 -8.88 4.33
C SER A 84 11.00 -7.37 4.47
N ARG A 85 11.26 -6.88 5.68
CA ARG A 85 11.36 -5.45 5.98
C ARG A 85 12.43 -4.73 5.14
N ALA A 86 13.56 -5.41 4.86
CA ALA A 86 14.63 -4.85 4.03
C ALA A 86 14.21 -4.68 2.56
N VAL A 87 13.56 -5.72 2.00
CA VAL A 87 13.02 -5.67 0.62
C VAL A 87 11.92 -4.60 0.52
N ASN A 88 10.99 -4.59 1.48
CA ASN A 88 9.90 -3.63 1.52
C ASN A 88 10.41 -2.20 1.65
N ARG A 89 11.49 -1.94 2.39
CA ARG A 89 12.10 -0.61 2.45
C ARG A 89 12.47 -0.09 1.05
N GLY A 90 13.20 -0.89 0.28
CA GLY A 90 13.62 -0.50 -1.06
C GLY A 90 12.46 -0.36 -2.04
N LEU A 91 11.48 -1.26 -1.97
CA LEU A 91 10.28 -1.21 -2.80
C LEU A 91 9.40 0.00 -2.49
N PHE A 92 9.19 0.30 -1.21
CA PHE A 92 8.38 1.43 -0.77
C PHE A 92 9.07 2.73 -1.15
N GLU A 93 10.38 2.85 -0.91
CA GLU A 93 11.17 4.01 -1.32
C GLU A 93 11.10 4.24 -2.84
N THR A 94 11.30 3.21 -3.64
CA THR A 94 11.27 3.32 -5.11
C THR A 94 9.87 3.72 -5.62
N SER A 95 8.83 3.11 -5.06
CA SER A 95 7.43 3.39 -5.41
C SER A 95 7.02 4.81 -5.02
N ASP A 96 7.48 5.25 -3.85
CA ASP A 96 7.19 6.58 -3.33
C ASP A 96 7.91 7.66 -4.16
N ARG A 97 9.19 7.45 -4.50
CA ARG A 97 9.95 8.30 -5.44
C ARG A 97 9.26 8.40 -6.80
N LEU A 98 8.82 7.27 -7.37
CA LEU A 98 8.09 7.24 -8.63
C LEU A 98 6.84 8.10 -8.58
N ARG A 99 6.00 7.90 -7.56
CA ARG A 99 4.75 8.63 -7.40
C ARG A 99 5.00 10.13 -7.25
N GLU A 100 5.93 10.51 -6.39
CA GLU A 100 6.23 11.92 -6.13
C GLU A 100 6.81 12.61 -7.37
N LEU A 101 7.72 11.96 -8.12
CA LEU A 101 8.27 12.51 -9.36
C LEU A 101 7.21 12.63 -10.46
N GLN A 102 6.32 11.65 -10.61
CA GLN A 102 5.19 11.75 -11.55
C GLN A 102 4.25 12.91 -11.17
N SER A 103 3.94 13.07 -9.87
CA SER A 103 3.13 14.19 -9.38
C SER A 103 3.82 15.53 -9.65
N LEU A 104 5.11 15.63 -9.35
CA LEU A 104 5.92 16.81 -9.61
C LEU A 104 5.91 17.18 -11.09
N LYS A 105 6.19 16.22 -11.98
CA LYS A 105 6.18 16.43 -13.44
C LYS A 105 4.82 16.93 -13.93
N ASN A 106 3.73 16.35 -13.43
CA ASN A 106 2.37 16.78 -13.78
C ASN A 106 2.07 18.20 -13.27
N SER A 107 2.53 18.54 -12.07
CA SER A 107 2.36 19.88 -11.47
C SER A 107 3.13 20.96 -12.25
N ILE A 108 4.36 20.66 -12.67
CA ILE A 108 5.20 21.55 -13.48
C ILE A 108 4.55 21.74 -14.86
N SER A 109 4.15 20.65 -15.51
CA SER A 109 3.51 20.70 -16.84
C SER A 109 2.20 21.50 -16.86
N SER A 110 1.54 21.66 -15.71
CA SER A 110 0.29 22.41 -15.57
C SER A 110 0.49 23.89 -15.19
N ASN A 111 1.70 24.29 -14.79
CA ASN A 111 2.03 25.64 -14.35
C ASN A 111 2.76 26.40 -15.46
N GLN A 112 2.29 27.60 -15.84
CA GLN A 112 2.87 28.39 -16.92
C GLN A 112 4.27 28.98 -16.60
N GLY A 113 4.72 28.89 -15.34
CA GLY A 113 5.97 29.52 -14.89
C GLY A 113 7.22 28.65 -14.88
N LEU A 114 7.09 27.31 -14.91
CA LEU A 114 8.21 26.37 -14.86
C LEU A 114 7.99 25.26 -15.90
N GLU A 115 9.02 24.90 -16.64
CA GLU A 115 8.93 23.86 -17.68
C GLU A 115 9.87 22.70 -17.39
N TRP A 116 9.41 21.48 -17.67
CA TRP A 116 10.25 20.28 -17.56
C TRP A 116 11.36 20.30 -18.61
N LEU A 117 12.62 20.29 -18.15
CA LEU A 117 13.79 20.42 -19.02
C LEU A 117 14.10 19.16 -19.85
N LEU A 118 13.68 17.97 -19.41
CA LEU A 118 13.96 16.72 -20.09
C LEU A 118 12.97 16.47 -21.24
N THR A 119 13.01 17.32 -22.26
CA THR A 119 12.12 17.25 -23.42
C THR A 119 12.85 17.52 -24.73
N GLN A 120 12.27 17.06 -25.83
CA GLN A 120 12.80 17.29 -27.19
C GLN A 120 12.95 18.79 -27.52
N LYS A 121 12.09 19.64 -26.93
CA LYS A 121 12.20 21.11 -27.06
C LYS A 121 13.58 21.60 -26.62
N TYR A 122 14.03 21.19 -25.42
CA TYR A 122 15.31 21.65 -24.86
C TYR A 122 16.52 21.02 -25.58
N GLN A 123 16.39 19.79 -26.07
CA GLN A 123 17.39 19.23 -26.99
C GLN A 123 17.60 20.15 -28.20
N SER A 124 16.53 20.51 -28.91
CA SER A 124 16.62 21.39 -30.09
C SER A 124 17.17 22.77 -29.75
N VAL A 125 16.77 23.34 -28.61
CA VAL A 125 17.29 24.63 -28.13
C VAL A 125 18.80 24.60 -27.94
N PHE A 126 19.34 23.55 -27.31
CA PHE A 126 20.79 23.47 -27.06
C PHE A 126 21.59 23.11 -28.32
N ASP A 127 21.04 22.30 -29.22
CA ASP A 127 21.64 22.04 -30.55
C ASP A 127 21.73 23.33 -31.39
N GLU A 128 20.65 24.11 -31.44
CA GLU A 128 20.63 25.40 -32.13
C GLU A 128 21.55 26.42 -31.47
N MET A 129 21.63 26.42 -30.13
CA MET A 129 22.56 27.28 -29.39
C MET A 129 24.02 27.01 -29.76
N SER A 130 24.43 25.74 -29.88
CA SER A 130 25.79 25.40 -30.32
C SER A 130 26.11 26.00 -31.70
N ARG A 131 25.19 25.86 -32.67
CA ARG A 131 25.38 26.45 -34.01
C ARG A 131 25.45 27.98 -33.98
N ASN A 132 24.58 28.61 -33.21
CA ASN A 132 24.58 30.07 -33.04
C ASN A 132 25.89 30.58 -32.39
N LEU A 133 26.51 29.78 -31.52
CA LEU A 133 27.81 30.11 -30.91
C LEU A 133 28.97 29.95 -31.88
N ASP A 134 28.90 29.00 -32.79
CA ASP A 134 29.86 28.87 -33.88
C ASP A 134 29.77 30.07 -34.85
N ASP A 135 28.55 30.53 -35.16
CA ASP A 135 28.34 31.75 -35.96
C ASP A 135 28.88 33.00 -35.27
N GLU A 136 28.65 33.14 -33.96
CA GLU A 136 29.21 34.22 -33.13
C GLU A 136 30.75 34.19 -33.15
N PHE A 137 31.37 33.01 -33.15
CA PHE A 137 32.82 32.89 -33.26
C PHE A 137 33.36 33.51 -34.56
N PHE A 138 32.65 33.32 -35.69
CA PHE A 138 33.02 33.98 -36.95
C PHE A 138 32.83 35.50 -36.88
N GLN A 139 31.78 35.97 -36.21
CA GLN A 139 31.54 37.40 -36.00
C GLN A 139 32.66 38.06 -35.18
N ILE A 140 33.12 37.42 -34.11
CA ILE A 140 34.25 37.90 -33.30
C ILE A 140 35.56 37.94 -34.11
N ASN A 141 35.79 37.00 -35.03
CA ASN A 141 36.95 37.08 -35.94
C ASN A 141 36.86 38.29 -36.89
N ALA A 142 35.66 38.61 -37.39
CA ALA A 142 35.45 39.77 -38.24
C ALA A 142 35.66 41.09 -37.47
N VAL A 143 35.24 41.14 -36.19
CA VAL A 143 35.51 42.28 -35.30
C VAL A 143 37.01 42.47 -35.07
N GLU A 144 37.75 41.41 -34.76
CA GLU A 144 39.22 41.47 -34.59
C GLU A 144 39.90 42.01 -35.85
N THR A 145 39.57 41.45 -37.02
CA THR A 145 40.15 41.88 -38.31
C THR A 145 39.84 43.34 -38.61
N SER A 146 38.62 43.79 -38.31
CA SER A 146 38.20 45.17 -38.56
C SER A 146 38.94 46.14 -37.64
N LEU A 147 39.13 45.79 -36.36
CA LEU A 147 39.87 46.62 -35.41
C LEU A 147 41.36 46.67 -35.76
N ASP A 148 41.96 45.55 -36.17
CA ASP A 148 43.36 45.51 -36.63
C ASP A 148 43.58 46.41 -37.86
N ASN A 149 42.65 46.43 -38.82
CA ASN A 149 42.71 47.31 -40.00
C ASN A 149 42.66 48.80 -39.65
N GLU A 150 41.96 49.15 -38.56
CA GLU A 150 41.90 50.50 -38.00
C GLU A 150 43.07 50.81 -37.04
N GLY A 151 44.04 49.89 -36.90
CA GLY A 151 45.23 50.07 -36.06
C GLY A 151 44.98 49.85 -34.55
N VAL A 152 43.83 49.28 -34.17
CA VAL A 152 43.46 48.98 -32.78
C VAL A 152 43.78 47.52 -32.47
N SER A 153 44.89 47.27 -31.77
CA SER A 153 45.23 45.91 -31.35
C SER A 153 44.37 45.45 -30.17
N VAL A 154 43.56 44.42 -30.41
CA VAL A 154 42.77 43.73 -29.39
C VAL A 154 43.09 42.23 -29.41
N ASN A 155 43.22 41.62 -28.22
CA ASN A 155 43.38 40.17 -28.12
C ASN A 155 42.04 39.54 -27.76
N LEU A 156 41.37 38.94 -28.75
CA LEU A 156 40.07 38.30 -28.57
C LEU A 156 40.16 36.78 -28.35
N ALA A 157 41.36 36.23 -28.12
CA ALA A 157 41.55 34.79 -27.95
C ALA A 157 40.73 34.20 -26.80
N SER A 158 40.57 34.94 -25.69
CA SER A 158 39.73 34.52 -24.56
C SER A 158 38.27 34.33 -24.97
N LEU A 159 37.66 35.36 -25.58
CA LEU A 159 36.28 35.33 -26.08
C LEU A 159 36.05 34.17 -27.03
N LYS A 160 36.97 34.00 -28.00
CA LYS A 160 36.94 32.92 -28.99
C LYS A 160 36.99 31.53 -28.36
N ASN A 161 37.85 31.33 -27.36
CA ASN A 161 37.94 30.05 -26.64
C ASN A 161 36.68 29.78 -25.83
N ARG A 162 36.08 30.80 -25.20
CA ARG A 162 34.81 30.66 -24.48
C ARG A 162 33.65 30.30 -25.39
N LEU A 163 33.54 30.92 -26.56
CA LEU A 163 32.50 30.57 -27.54
C LEU A 163 32.61 29.10 -27.96
N LYS A 164 33.83 28.61 -28.20
CA LYS A 164 34.06 27.18 -28.48
C LYS A 164 33.70 26.28 -27.31
N SER A 165 34.05 26.67 -26.09
CA SER A 165 33.71 25.94 -24.87
C SER A 165 32.19 25.84 -24.71
N MET A 166 31.49 26.98 -24.70
CA MET A 166 30.03 27.05 -24.63
C MET A 166 29.34 26.30 -25.76
N SER A 167 29.88 26.34 -26.99
CA SER A 167 29.34 25.58 -28.13
C SER A 167 29.42 24.07 -27.87
N ALA A 168 30.57 23.59 -27.40
CA ALA A 168 30.75 22.19 -27.03
C ALA A 168 29.82 21.79 -25.86
N THR A 169 29.74 22.62 -24.81
CA THR A 169 28.86 22.42 -23.66
C THR A 169 27.38 22.39 -24.07
N ALA A 170 26.95 23.26 -24.98
CA ALA A 170 25.58 23.28 -25.48
C ALA A 170 25.26 22.03 -26.31
N LEU A 171 26.20 21.57 -27.15
CA LEU A 171 26.03 20.33 -27.91
C LEU A 171 25.96 19.10 -26.98
N GLU A 172 26.80 19.07 -25.95
CA GLU A 172 26.78 18.02 -24.93
C GLU A 172 25.47 18.03 -24.11
N LEU A 173 24.99 19.22 -23.71
CA LEU A 173 23.67 19.40 -23.08
C LEU A 173 22.54 18.84 -23.93
N SER A 174 22.55 19.10 -25.25
CA SER A 174 21.56 18.57 -26.17
C SER A 174 21.50 17.03 -26.13
N SER A 175 22.66 16.38 -26.12
CA SER A 175 22.77 14.92 -26.01
C SER A 175 22.27 14.41 -24.65
N LEU A 176 22.74 15.02 -23.56
CA LEU A 176 22.40 14.59 -22.19
C LEU A 176 20.92 14.78 -21.86
N VAL A 177 20.26 15.80 -22.40
CA VAL A 177 18.80 15.99 -22.22
C VAL A 177 18.02 14.79 -22.74
N ILE A 178 18.40 14.22 -23.89
CA ILE A 178 17.74 13.04 -24.45
C ILE A 178 18.11 11.77 -23.69
N GLU A 179 19.37 11.62 -23.31
CA GLU A 179 19.79 10.49 -22.50
C GLU A 179 19.03 10.46 -21.16
N SER A 180 18.93 11.61 -20.49
CA SER A 180 18.23 11.75 -19.22
C SER A 180 16.72 11.55 -19.39
N ALA A 181 16.10 12.05 -20.47
CA ALA A 181 14.70 11.76 -20.79
C ALA A 181 14.44 10.26 -21.02
N ASN A 182 15.39 9.55 -21.65
CA ASN A 182 15.29 8.09 -21.83
C ASN A 182 15.40 7.36 -20.49
N LYS A 183 16.36 7.75 -19.63
CA LYS A 183 16.51 7.18 -18.28
C LYS A 183 15.30 7.46 -17.40
N GLU A 184 14.72 8.66 -17.50
CA GLU A 184 13.44 9.00 -16.86
C GLU A 184 12.33 8.05 -17.30
N ASN A 185 12.18 7.84 -18.61
CA ASN A 185 11.17 6.94 -19.15
C ASN A 185 11.39 5.48 -18.71
N VAL A 186 12.65 5.02 -18.65
CA VAL A 186 12.99 3.69 -18.10
C VAL A 186 12.55 3.59 -16.64
N PHE A 187 12.87 4.57 -15.80
CA PHE A 187 12.43 4.58 -14.41
C PHE A 187 10.90 4.61 -14.30
N PHE A 188 10.19 5.38 -15.13
CA PHE A 188 8.73 5.51 -15.05
C PHE A 188 7.98 4.27 -15.55
N THR A 189 8.59 3.46 -16.41
CA THR A 189 7.98 2.26 -17.01
C THR A 189 8.47 0.96 -16.38
N LYS A 190 9.67 0.96 -15.80
CA LYS A 190 10.34 -0.15 -15.11
C LYS A 190 11.10 0.37 -13.87
N PRO A 191 10.37 0.82 -12.85
CA PRO A 191 10.98 1.40 -11.66
C PRO A 191 11.80 0.38 -10.87
N SER A 192 13.04 0.73 -10.53
CA SER A 192 13.89 0.02 -9.60
C SER A 192 14.82 1.02 -8.89
N PRO A 193 15.50 0.64 -7.79
CA PRO A 193 16.52 1.49 -7.17
C PRO A 193 17.62 1.91 -8.16
N GLU A 194 18.04 0.99 -9.03
CA GLU A 194 19.06 1.22 -10.04
C GLU A 194 18.58 2.19 -11.12
N SER A 195 17.40 1.97 -11.70
CA SER A 195 16.86 2.86 -12.74
C SER A 195 16.56 4.26 -12.18
N PHE A 196 16.16 4.36 -10.91
CA PHE A 196 16.07 5.65 -10.22
C PHE A 196 17.44 6.32 -10.08
N SER A 197 18.47 5.59 -9.64
CA SER A 197 19.81 6.13 -9.46
C SER A 197 20.41 6.61 -10.77
N GLU A 198 20.22 5.86 -11.86
CA GLU A 198 20.65 6.25 -13.21
C GLU A 198 19.94 7.50 -13.70
N PHE A 199 18.61 7.57 -13.51
CA PHE A 199 17.82 8.77 -13.82
C PHE A 199 18.33 9.98 -13.04
N LYS A 200 18.41 9.89 -11.71
CA LYS A 200 18.83 11.01 -10.86
C LYS A 200 20.24 11.49 -11.21
N GLY A 201 21.19 10.58 -11.39
CA GLY A 201 22.54 10.93 -11.83
C GLY A 201 22.55 11.68 -13.16
N SER A 202 21.81 11.19 -14.15
CA SER A 202 21.74 11.88 -15.46
C SER A 202 21.07 13.26 -15.40
N PHE A 203 20.12 13.45 -14.48
CA PHE A 203 19.51 14.76 -14.26
C PHE A 203 20.51 15.74 -13.63
N ASP A 204 21.30 15.25 -12.67
CA ASP A 204 22.34 16.04 -12.00
C ASP A 204 23.46 16.46 -12.97
N ASP A 205 23.79 15.60 -13.94
CA ASP A 205 24.73 15.91 -15.02
C ASP A 205 24.20 17.07 -15.89
N VAL A 206 22.93 17.00 -16.33
CA VAL A 206 22.28 18.09 -17.08
C VAL A 206 22.26 19.39 -16.28
N TYR A 207 21.90 19.32 -15.00
CA TYR A 207 21.88 20.48 -14.11
C TYR A 207 23.28 21.12 -13.96
N SER A 208 24.30 20.30 -13.72
CA SER A 208 25.68 20.74 -13.55
C SER A 208 26.21 21.43 -14.80
N LEU A 209 25.95 20.84 -15.97
CA LEU A 209 26.40 21.38 -17.25
C LEU A 209 25.67 22.68 -17.63
N LEU A 210 24.41 22.84 -17.23
CA LEU A 210 23.67 24.10 -17.34
C LEU A 210 24.24 25.21 -16.45
N ASN A 211 24.71 24.86 -15.24
CA ASN A 211 25.40 25.80 -14.36
C ASN A 211 26.73 26.26 -14.97
N GLU A 212 27.49 25.33 -15.54
CA GLU A 212 28.75 25.63 -16.25
C GLU A 212 28.50 26.58 -17.43
N LEU A 213 27.56 26.25 -18.32
CA LEU A 213 27.20 27.09 -19.46
C LEU A 213 26.78 28.50 -19.03
N ASN A 214 26.00 28.62 -17.95
CA ASN A 214 25.58 29.92 -17.43
C ASN A 214 26.76 30.73 -16.88
N SER A 215 27.69 30.09 -16.16
CA SER A 215 28.91 30.72 -15.65
C SER A 215 29.80 31.24 -16.79
N GLU A 216 30.00 30.42 -17.83
CA GLU A 216 30.74 30.83 -19.02
C GLU A 216 30.07 31.98 -19.76
N ASN A 217 28.75 31.92 -19.94
CA ASN A 217 27.96 32.98 -20.57
C ASN A 217 28.07 34.31 -19.82
N LEU A 218 27.94 34.32 -18.50
CA LEU A 218 28.10 35.55 -17.70
C LEU A 218 29.49 36.16 -17.86
N THR A 219 30.52 35.30 -17.96
CA THR A 219 31.90 35.77 -18.17
C THR A 219 32.09 36.31 -19.58
N TYR A 220 31.56 35.62 -20.59
CA TYR A 220 31.54 36.07 -21.99
C TYR A 220 30.88 37.44 -22.13
N GLN A 221 29.69 37.63 -21.53
CA GLN A 221 28.97 38.90 -21.52
C GLN A 221 29.83 40.04 -20.96
N SER A 222 30.51 39.81 -19.84
CA SER A 222 31.41 40.80 -19.25
C SER A 222 32.61 41.15 -20.15
N GLU A 223 33.17 40.16 -20.85
CA GLU A 223 34.27 40.37 -21.80
C GLU A 223 33.80 41.13 -23.06
N VAL A 224 32.59 40.84 -23.57
CA VAL A 224 31.97 41.59 -24.68
C VAL A 224 31.71 43.03 -24.29
N ASP A 225 31.17 43.30 -23.09
CA ASP A 225 30.93 44.67 -22.63
C ASP A 225 32.24 45.48 -22.51
N LYS A 226 33.32 44.85 -22.05
CA LYS A 226 34.65 45.47 -22.04
C LYS A 226 35.15 45.79 -23.45
N LEU A 227 34.96 44.88 -24.40
CA LEU A 227 35.30 45.10 -25.81
C LEU A 227 34.49 46.25 -26.41
N ARG A 228 33.18 46.32 -26.15
CA ARG A 228 32.33 47.43 -26.61
C ARG A 228 32.80 48.77 -26.04
N LEU A 229 33.21 48.82 -24.77
CA LEU A 229 33.79 50.02 -24.17
C LEU A 229 35.11 50.42 -24.85
N GLN A 230 36.00 49.46 -25.12
CA GLN A 230 37.26 49.71 -25.83
C GLN A 230 36.99 50.31 -27.22
N ILE A 231 36.08 49.72 -27.99
CA ILE A 231 35.65 50.21 -29.32
C ILE A 231 35.07 51.63 -29.22
N SER A 232 34.24 51.90 -28.20
CA SER A 232 33.65 53.22 -27.98
C SER A 232 34.72 54.31 -27.77
N THR A 233 35.78 53.97 -27.02
CA THR A 233 36.88 54.90 -26.69
C THR A 233 38.00 54.93 -27.73
N ALA A 234 38.06 53.98 -28.66
CA ALA A 234 39.08 53.90 -29.69
C ALA A 234 38.99 55.08 -30.68
N ASP A 235 40.12 55.48 -31.25
CA ASP A 235 40.20 56.54 -32.26
C ASP A 235 39.86 56.00 -33.66
N ILE A 236 38.63 55.52 -33.80
CA ILE A 236 38.06 54.97 -35.03
C ILE A 236 36.81 55.77 -35.42
N ASP A 237 36.45 55.76 -36.70
CA ASP A 237 35.34 56.58 -37.17
C ASP A 237 33.98 56.13 -36.57
N PRO A 238 33.01 57.05 -36.42
CA PRO A 238 31.72 56.73 -35.80
C PRO A 238 30.93 55.63 -36.51
N GLN A 239 31.03 55.50 -37.83
CA GLN A 239 30.26 54.52 -38.59
C GLN A 239 30.80 53.11 -38.32
N THR A 240 32.12 52.95 -38.26
CA THR A 240 32.75 51.68 -37.88
C THR A 240 32.41 51.29 -36.44
N LYS A 241 32.38 52.24 -35.49
CA LYS A 241 31.93 51.98 -34.11
C LYS A 241 30.50 51.42 -34.05
N VAL A 242 29.58 52.02 -34.80
CA VAL A 242 28.18 51.57 -34.85
C VAL A 242 28.10 50.17 -35.45
N SER A 243 28.81 49.91 -36.55
CA SER A 243 28.84 48.59 -37.19
C SER A 243 29.37 47.52 -36.24
N LEU A 244 30.53 47.72 -35.63
CA LEU A 244 31.13 46.75 -34.70
C LEU A 244 30.26 46.54 -33.45
N SER A 245 29.63 47.59 -32.93
CA SER A 245 28.76 47.50 -31.76
C SER A 245 27.48 46.70 -32.02
N SER A 246 27.02 46.65 -33.29
CA SER A 246 25.86 45.86 -33.71
C SER A 246 26.20 44.38 -33.86
N VAL A 247 27.42 44.05 -34.31
CA VAL A 247 27.93 42.68 -34.41
C VAL A 247 28.17 42.08 -33.01
N LEU A 248 28.53 42.90 -32.03
CA LEU A 248 28.73 42.48 -30.64
C LEU A 248 27.44 42.39 -29.80
N GLU A 249 26.26 42.42 -30.44
CA GLU A 249 25.02 42.20 -29.71
C GLU A 249 24.84 40.73 -29.36
N LEU A 250 24.66 40.45 -28.06
CA LEU A 250 24.46 39.09 -27.55
C LEU A 250 23.31 38.36 -28.28
N PRO A 251 23.58 37.17 -28.85
CA PRO A 251 22.58 36.31 -29.45
C PRO A 251 21.41 36.01 -28.48
N GLN A 252 20.21 35.85 -29.03
CA GLN A 252 19.02 35.53 -28.21
C GLN A 252 19.15 34.22 -27.45
N SER A 253 19.83 33.23 -28.04
CA SER A 253 20.14 31.94 -27.39
C SER A 253 20.93 32.15 -26.08
N LEU A 254 21.97 32.99 -26.10
CA LEU A 254 22.76 33.31 -24.91
C LEU A 254 22.00 34.16 -23.88
N LYS A 255 21.11 35.05 -24.33
CA LYS A 255 20.21 35.80 -23.42
C LYS A 255 19.27 34.88 -22.64
N ALA A 256 18.87 33.74 -23.23
CA ALA A 256 17.96 32.79 -22.61
C ALA A 256 18.62 31.83 -21.61
N VAL A 257 19.95 31.62 -21.66
CA VAL A 257 20.69 30.68 -20.80
C VAL A 257 20.40 30.90 -19.32
N ARG A 258 20.34 32.16 -18.87
CA ARG A 258 20.02 32.49 -17.47
C ARG A 258 18.66 31.96 -17.04
N ASN A 259 17.66 32.00 -17.91
CA ASN A 259 16.33 31.50 -17.60
C ASN A 259 16.33 29.96 -17.54
N TYR A 260 17.05 29.30 -18.44
CA TYR A 260 17.21 27.84 -18.39
C TYR A 260 17.90 27.40 -17.09
N ASN A 261 18.93 28.11 -16.68
CA ASN A 261 19.63 27.87 -15.42
C ASN A 261 18.74 28.07 -14.18
N LEU A 262 17.94 29.13 -14.16
CA LEU A 262 16.98 29.38 -13.08
C LEU A 262 15.91 28.27 -13.01
N ASN A 263 15.37 27.86 -14.17
CA ASN A 263 14.41 26.76 -14.23
C ASN A 263 15.04 25.45 -13.73
N ALA A 264 16.26 25.15 -14.15
CA ALA A 264 16.98 23.94 -13.73
C ALA A 264 17.23 23.92 -12.22
N THR A 265 17.60 25.07 -11.64
CA THR A 265 17.79 25.22 -10.19
C THR A 265 16.50 24.99 -9.43
N GLN A 266 15.41 25.63 -9.85
CA GLN A 266 14.10 25.43 -9.22
C GLN A 266 13.62 23.98 -9.32
N MET A 267 13.82 23.34 -10.48
CA MET A 267 13.49 21.92 -10.65
C MET A 267 14.32 21.02 -9.73
N ASN A 268 15.62 21.25 -9.65
CA ASN A 268 16.51 20.50 -8.77
C ASN A 268 16.07 20.62 -7.32
N ASP A 269 15.79 21.83 -6.84
CA ASP A 269 15.33 22.07 -5.46
C ASP A 269 14.00 21.35 -5.17
N LEU A 270 13.06 21.35 -6.12
CA LEU A 270 11.78 20.64 -5.99
C LEU A 270 11.97 19.12 -5.95
N ILE A 271 12.84 18.57 -6.80
CA ILE A 271 13.18 17.15 -6.81
C ILE A 271 13.83 16.76 -5.47
N GLU A 272 14.85 17.49 -5.03
CA GLU A 272 15.55 17.22 -3.77
C GLU A 272 14.61 17.30 -2.57
N SER A 273 13.76 18.34 -2.49
CA SER A 273 12.77 18.47 -1.42
C SER A 273 11.76 17.30 -1.41
N SER A 274 11.36 16.83 -2.58
CA SER A 274 10.46 15.69 -2.72
C SER A 274 11.13 14.38 -2.24
N LEU A 275 12.38 14.13 -2.66
CA LEU A 275 13.15 12.95 -2.27
C LEU A 275 13.47 12.91 -0.76
N GLN A 276 13.74 14.06 -0.15
CA GLN A 276 13.90 14.17 1.30
C GLN A 276 12.62 13.77 2.04
N THR A 277 11.46 14.21 1.55
CA THR A 277 10.16 13.86 2.15
C THR A 277 9.92 12.36 2.12
N VAL A 278 10.24 11.69 1.00
CA VAL A 278 10.17 10.22 0.89
C VAL A 278 11.03 9.56 1.96
N SER A 279 12.29 9.99 2.08
CA SER A 279 13.26 9.39 3.00
C SER A 279 12.82 9.50 4.46
N LEU A 280 12.23 10.64 4.86
CA LEU A 280 11.80 10.90 6.24
C LEU A 280 10.62 10.05 6.70
N ARG A 281 9.76 9.59 5.78
CA ARG A 281 8.56 8.81 6.14
C ARG A 281 8.72 7.30 6.00
N GLN A 282 9.84 6.79 5.47
CA GLN A 282 10.02 5.36 5.19
C GLN A 282 9.84 4.47 6.43
N ASP A 283 10.45 4.83 7.55
CA ASP A 283 10.34 4.02 8.77
C ASP A 283 8.89 3.95 9.29
N SER A 284 8.17 5.07 9.23
CA SER A 284 6.76 5.12 9.60
C SER A 284 5.89 4.26 8.69
N LEU A 285 6.16 4.22 7.38
CA LEU A 285 5.43 3.38 6.44
C LEU A 285 5.68 1.88 6.68
N LEU A 286 6.92 1.52 7.05
CA LEU A 286 7.26 0.14 7.42
C LEU A 286 6.63 -0.28 8.74
N ASP A 287 6.57 0.61 9.73
CA ASP A 287 5.93 0.34 11.01
C ASP A 287 4.42 0.19 10.86
N GLU A 288 3.78 1.01 10.02
CA GLU A 288 2.38 0.84 9.64
C GLU A 288 2.16 -0.50 8.92
N PHE A 289 3.04 -0.88 8.00
CA PHE A 289 2.99 -2.18 7.32
C PHE A 289 3.02 -3.35 8.31
N ASP A 290 4.00 -3.36 9.23
CA ASP A 290 4.12 -4.41 10.26
C ASP A 290 2.88 -4.45 11.18
N SER A 291 2.36 -3.27 11.54
CA SER A 291 1.11 -3.15 12.29
C SER A 291 -0.09 -3.74 11.53
N ARG A 292 -0.17 -3.54 10.20
CA ARG A 292 -1.24 -4.13 9.38
C ARG A 292 -1.10 -5.64 9.21
N LEU A 293 0.12 -6.17 9.15
CA LEU A 293 0.34 -7.61 9.17
C LEU A 293 -0.21 -8.23 10.46
N LEU A 294 0.10 -7.63 11.61
CA LEU A 294 -0.43 -8.06 12.91
C LEU A 294 -1.95 -7.93 12.98
N LYS A 295 -2.50 -6.82 12.48
CA LYS A 295 -3.95 -6.64 12.41
C LYS A 295 -4.61 -7.78 11.63
N ASN A 296 -4.10 -8.12 10.44
CA ASN A 296 -4.64 -9.20 9.63
C ASN A 296 -4.58 -10.54 10.35
N GLU A 297 -3.43 -10.87 10.95
CA GLU A 297 -3.27 -12.10 11.73
C GLU A 297 -4.29 -12.19 12.87
N VAL A 298 -4.48 -11.11 13.62
CA VAL A 298 -5.45 -11.07 14.72
C VAL A 298 -6.88 -11.14 14.23
N HIS A 299 -7.20 -10.48 13.10
CA HIS A 299 -8.50 -10.57 12.47
C HIS A 299 -8.86 -12.03 12.17
N SER A 300 -7.93 -12.76 11.54
CA SER A 300 -8.14 -14.18 11.24
C SER A 300 -8.34 -15.04 12.49
N LEU A 301 -7.66 -14.72 13.60
CA LEU A 301 -7.85 -15.46 14.86
C LEU A 301 -9.22 -15.23 15.51
N ILE A 302 -9.78 -14.02 15.41
CA ILE A 302 -11.02 -13.64 16.08
C ILE A 302 -12.25 -13.97 15.22
N TYR A 303 -12.18 -13.67 13.93
CA TYR A 303 -13.35 -13.58 13.05
C TYR A 303 -13.39 -14.60 11.92
N GLU A 304 -12.28 -15.25 11.59
CA GLU A 304 -12.22 -16.19 10.46
C GLU A 304 -12.13 -17.65 10.93
N GLU A 305 -12.35 -18.55 9.97
CA GLU A 305 -12.23 -19.98 10.20
C GLU A 305 -10.81 -20.37 10.59
N ASN A 306 -10.69 -21.14 11.67
CA ASN A 306 -9.42 -21.59 12.22
C ASN A 306 -9.36 -23.12 12.19
N SER A 307 -8.63 -23.66 11.22
CA SER A 307 -8.50 -25.11 11.02
C SER A 307 -7.93 -25.87 12.23
N VAL A 308 -7.15 -25.21 13.09
CA VAL A 308 -6.60 -25.82 14.31
C VAL A 308 -7.68 -25.91 15.39
N LEU A 309 -8.49 -24.85 15.54
CA LEU A 309 -9.63 -24.85 16.44
C LEU A 309 -10.65 -25.92 16.01
N GLU A 310 -11.03 -25.92 14.73
CA GLU A 310 -12.02 -26.85 14.18
C GLU A 310 -11.63 -28.31 14.42
N LYS A 311 -10.36 -28.67 14.18
CA LYS A 311 -9.88 -30.04 14.43
C LYS A 311 -9.92 -30.45 15.90
N LYS A 312 -9.78 -29.49 16.83
CA LYS A 312 -9.71 -29.78 18.27
C LYS A 312 -11.06 -29.73 18.97
N THR A 313 -12.01 -28.96 18.44
CA THR A 313 -13.26 -28.61 19.15
C THR A 313 -14.51 -28.82 18.30
N GLY A 314 -14.37 -28.96 16.98
CA GLY A 314 -15.49 -28.98 16.03
C GLY A 314 -16.07 -27.61 15.71
N PHE A 315 -15.59 -26.53 16.31
CA PHE A 315 -15.99 -25.17 15.95
C PHE A 315 -15.10 -24.61 14.84
N ALA A 316 -15.73 -24.15 13.75
CA ALA A 316 -15.02 -23.55 12.63
C ALA A 316 -14.23 -22.30 13.05
N ASP A 317 -14.80 -21.44 13.88
CA ASP A 317 -14.21 -20.16 14.29
C ASP A 317 -14.48 -19.81 15.76
N LEU A 318 -13.72 -18.85 16.29
CA LEU A 318 -13.79 -18.43 17.69
C LEU A 318 -15.13 -17.74 18.02
N THR A 319 -15.72 -17.02 17.07
CA THR A 319 -17.00 -16.32 17.26
C THR A 319 -18.15 -17.32 17.44
N THR A 320 -18.17 -18.39 16.64
CA THR A 320 -19.11 -19.51 16.72
C THR A 320 -18.92 -20.30 18.03
N ALA A 321 -17.68 -20.59 18.41
CA ALA A 321 -17.37 -21.26 19.68
C ALA A 321 -17.87 -20.43 20.88
N LYS A 322 -17.51 -19.15 20.94
CA LYS A 322 -17.91 -18.23 22.00
C LYS A 322 -19.43 -18.12 22.10
N SER A 323 -20.13 -17.95 20.97
CA SER A 323 -21.59 -17.80 20.97
C SER A 323 -22.30 -19.08 21.45
N THR A 324 -21.78 -20.26 21.10
CA THR A 324 -22.33 -21.55 21.52
C THR A 324 -22.09 -21.83 23.00
N ILE A 325 -20.85 -21.64 23.46
CA ILE A 325 -20.43 -21.93 24.83
C ILE A 325 -21.09 -20.97 25.83
N LEU A 326 -21.11 -19.67 25.51
CA LEU A 326 -21.62 -18.63 26.40
C LEU A 326 -23.13 -18.39 26.26
N ALA A 327 -23.83 -19.11 25.38
CA ALA A 327 -25.29 -19.05 25.29
C ALA A 327 -25.94 -19.34 26.64
N ASN A 328 -26.99 -18.58 26.99
CA ASN A 328 -27.64 -18.64 28.30
C ASN A 328 -28.03 -20.05 28.76
N GLY A 329 -28.48 -20.91 27.82
CA GLY A 329 -28.83 -22.31 28.11
C GLY A 329 -27.65 -23.26 28.25
N ASN A 330 -26.49 -22.95 27.66
CA ASN A 330 -25.31 -23.83 27.64
C ASN A 330 -24.27 -23.47 28.70
N ARG A 331 -24.17 -22.19 29.06
CA ARG A 331 -23.07 -21.65 29.87
C ARG A 331 -22.86 -22.38 31.20
N LEU A 332 -23.94 -22.74 31.89
CA LEU A 332 -23.89 -23.44 33.18
C LEU A 332 -23.70 -24.96 33.05
N LEU A 333 -23.90 -25.50 31.85
CA LEU A 333 -23.81 -26.93 31.56
C LEU A 333 -22.37 -27.39 31.36
N TRP A 334 -21.42 -26.49 31.09
CA TRP A 334 -20.01 -26.87 30.95
C TRP A 334 -19.36 -27.25 32.28
N THR A 335 -18.49 -28.26 32.27
CA THR A 335 -17.78 -28.72 33.47
C THR A 335 -16.74 -27.69 33.92
N ASN A 336 -15.95 -27.16 32.99
CA ASN A 336 -14.89 -26.20 33.29
C ASN A 336 -15.39 -24.74 33.35
N GLN A 337 -16.00 -24.38 34.47
CA GLN A 337 -16.55 -23.03 34.67
C GLN A 337 -15.49 -21.93 34.76
N THR A 338 -14.24 -22.26 35.09
CA THR A 338 -13.13 -21.29 35.12
C THR A 338 -12.80 -20.84 33.70
N SER A 339 -12.58 -21.77 32.78
CA SER A 339 -12.31 -21.46 31.37
C SER A 339 -13.52 -20.81 30.70
N VAL A 340 -14.76 -21.13 31.06
CA VAL A 340 -15.96 -20.43 30.54
C VAL A 340 -15.95 -18.93 30.90
N ARG A 341 -15.57 -18.57 32.13
CA ARG A 341 -15.46 -17.15 32.53
C ARG A 341 -14.25 -16.48 31.88
N SER A 342 -13.14 -17.19 31.79
CA SER A 342 -11.91 -16.73 31.13
C SER A 342 -12.16 -16.44 29.64
N LEU A 343 -12.88 -17.33 28.94
CA LEU A 343 -13.27 -17.16 27.54
C LEU A 343 -14.04 -15.85 27.31
N GLU A 344 -15.05 -15.56 28.13
CA GLU A 344 -15.82 -14.32 28.02
C GLU A 344 -14.93 -13.08 28.17
N LEU A 345 -14.04 -13.10 29.16
CA LEU A 345 -13.12 -12.00 29.43
C LEU A 345 -12.08 -11.82 28.32
N ASN A 346 -11.42 -12.91 27.92
CA ASN A 346 -10.34 -12.90 26.94
C ASN A 346 -10.87 -12.55 25.55
N TYR A 347 -12.00 -13.12 25.13
CA TYR A 347 -12.65 -12.74 23.87
C TYR A 347 -13.04 -11.25 23.87
N SER A 348 -13.67 -10.76 24.95
CA SER A 348 -14.04 -9.35 25.04
C SER A 348 -12.83 -8.41 25.01
N ARG A 349 -11.71 -8.81 25.64
CA ARG A 349 -10.46 -8.04 25.61
C ARG A 349 -9.81 -8.09 24.23
N ALA A 350 -9.81 -9.24 23.56
CA ALA A 350 -9.28 -9.38 22.21
C ALA A 350 -9.97 -8.42 21.24
N VAL A 351 -11.32 -8.42 21.22
CA VAL A 351 -12.11 -7.50 20.39
C VAL A 351 -11.82 -6.04 20.75
N LYS A 352 -11.84 -5.70 22.05
CA LYS A 352 -11.57 -4.33 22.50
C LYS A 352 -10.19 -3.85 22.05
N PHE A 353 -9.13 -4.62 22.28
CA PHE A 353 -7.78 -4.23 21.89
C PHE A 353 -7.60 -4.20 20.37
N TYR A 354 -8.31 -5.04 19.63
CA TYR A 354 -8.34 -4.98 18.16
C TYR A 354 -8.91 -3.63 17.69
N ASP A 355 -10.03 -3.19 18.26
CA ASP A 355 -10.66 -1.90 17.95
C ASP A 355 -9.79 -0.70 18.37
N GLU A 356 -9.03 -0.83 19.47
CA GLU A 356 -8.07 0.16 19.97
C GLU A 356 -6.72 0.17 19.19
N ARG A 357 -6.59 -0.62 18.12
CA ARG A 357 -5.35 -0.81 17.34
C ARG A 357 -4.15 -1.35 18.14
N ASN A 358 -4.40 -2.02 19.25
CA ASN A 358 -3.37 -2.71 20.03
C ASN A 358 -3.33 -4.19 19.64
N PHE A 359 -2.84 -4.47 18.43
CA PHE A 359 -2.90 -5.81 17.84
C PHE A 359 -2.05 -6.84 18.61
N SER A 360 -0.95 -6.44 19.24
CA SER A 360 -0.16 -7.36 20.06
C SER A 360 -0.97 -7.92 21.23
N ASN A 361 -1.61 -7.06 22.02
CA ASN A 361 -2.44 -7.52 23.14
C ASN A 361 -3.70 -8.26 22.64
N ALA A 362 -4.29 -7.79 21.53
CA ALA A 362 -5.44 -8.45 20.94
C ALA A 362 -5.11 -9.91 20.54
N LYS A 363 -3.93 -10.13 19.95
CA LYS A 363 -3.40 -11.46 19.61
C LYS A 363 -3.30 -12.36 20.84
N ASP A 364 -2.65 -11.88 21.90
CA ASP A 364 -2.43 -12.66 23.12
C ASP A 364 -3.76 -13.11 23.73
N PHE A 365 -4.74 -12.20 23.83
CA PHE A 365 -6.06 -12.54 24.36
C PHE A 365 -6.88 -13.42 23.41
N ALA A 366 -6.74 -13.27 22.09
CA ALA A 366 -7.41 -14.15 21.12
C ALA A 366 -6.90 -15.60 21.23
N LEU A 367 -5.58 -15.78 21.35
CA LEU A 367 -4.97 -17.10 21.56
C LEU A 367 -5.40 -17.72 22.90
N GLN A 368 -5.42 -16.95 23.98
CA GLN A 368 -5.93 -17.42 25.28
C GLN A 368 -7.41 -17.83 25.20
N ALA A 369 -8.23 -17.08 24.47
CA ALA A 369 -9.63 -17.44 24.25
C ALA A 369 -9.77 -18.75 23.45
N ILE A 370 -8.94 -18.97 22.43
CA ILE A 370 -8.89 -20.23 21.67
C ILE A 370 -8.52 -21.40 22.60
N ASP A 371 -7.50 -21.23 23.45
CA ASP A 371 -7.09 -22.26 24.41
C ASP A 371 -8.20 -22.57 25.42
N ASP A 372 -8.92 -21.55 25.91
CA ASP A 372 -10.08 -21.71 26.79
C ASP A 372 -11.19 -22.54 26.12
N VAL A 373 -11.50 -22.29 24.84
CA VAL A 373 -12.49 -23.11 24.09
C VAL A 373 -12.04 -24.57 24.02
N VAL A 374 -10.77 -24.81 23.70
CA VAL A 374 -10.21 -26.17 23.61
C VAL A 374 -10.33 -26.90 24.95
N LEU A 375 -10.07 -26.21 26.07
CA LEU A 375 -10.20 -26.79 27.41
C LEU A 375 -11.67 -27.09 27.77
N ILE A 376 -12.59 -26.19 27.43
CA ILE A 376 -14.02 -26.36 27.72
C ILE A 376 -14.58 -27.58 26.99
N GLU A 377 -14.28 -27.72 25.69
CA GLU A 377 -14.73 -28.87 24.90
C GLU A 377 -14.10 -30.18 25.36
N LYS A 378 -12.80 -30.16 25.71
CA LYS A 378 -12.10 -31.33 26.23
C LYS A 378 -12.69 -31.81 27.56
N ASP A 379 -13.03 -30.91 28.47
CA ASP A 379 -13.60 -31.24 29.78
C ASP A 379 -15.11 -31.57 29.71
N GLY A 380 -15.76 -31.21 28.60
CA GLY A 380 -17.13 -31.56 28.26
C GLY A 380 -18.20 -30.89 29.12
N LYS A 381 -19.46 -31.30 28.90
CA LYS A 381 -20.61 -30.86 29.68
C LYS A 381 -20.78 -31.72 30.93
N LYS A 382 -21.28 -31.12 32.00
CA LYS A 382 -21.81 -31.83 33.16
C LYS A 382 -22.84 -32.84 32.64
N MET A 383 -22.74 -34.09 33.08
CA MET A 383 -23.79 -35.07 32.79
C MET A 383 -25.12 -34.45 33.22
N GLU A 384 -26.07 -34.37 32.28
CA GLU A 384 -27.46 -34.16 32.67
C GLU A 384 -27.75 -35.23 33.70
N THR A 385 -28.05 -34.82 34.95
CA THR A 385 -28.73 -35.71 35.87
C THR A 385 -29.95 -36.20 35.10
N THR A 386 -29.95 -37.49 34.77
CA THR A 386 -31.06 -38.17 34.10
C THR A 386 -32.35 -37.62 34.68
N PRO A 387 -33.29 -37.10 33.86
CA PRO A 387 -34.55 -36.63 34.40
C PRO A 387 -35.11 -37.75 35.25
N GLU A 388 -35.53 -37.45 36.49
CA GLU A 388 -36.20 -38.42 37.35
C GLU A 388 -37.22 -39.16 36.48
N LEU A 389 -37.00 -40.47 36.28
CA LEU A 389 -37.72 -41.30 35.30
C LEU A 389 -39.25 -41.34 35.52
N ILE A 390 -39.74 -40.70 36.59
CA ILE A 390 -41.14 -40.60 36.95
C ILE A 390 -41.38 -39.17 37.47
N SER A 391 -42.15 -38.37 36.74
CA SER A 391 -42.56 -37.05 37.24
C SER A 391 -43.42 -37.20 38.49
N GLN A 392 -43.30 -36.29 39.44
CA GLN A 392 -44.07 -36.29 40.69
C GLN A 392 -45.60 -36.32 40.42
N ASP A 393 -46.04 -35.67 39.34
CA ASP A 393 -47.43 -35.69 38.86
C ASP A 393 -47.89 -37.10 38.42
N PHE A 394 -47.01 -37.89 37.82
CA PHE A 394 -47.31 -39.28 37.45
C PHE A 394 -47.44 -40.18 38.69
N LEU A 395 -46.62 -39.95 39.72
CA LEU A 395 -46.75 -40.61 41.03
C LEU A 395 -48.08 -40.26 41.71
N PHE A 396 -48.52 -38.99 41.67
CA PHE A 396 -49.82 -38.60 42.20
C PHE A 396 -50.99 -39.20 41.42
N LEU A 397 -50.87 -39.32 40.09
CA LEU A 397 -51.88 -39.97 39.27
C LEU A 397 -51.99 -41.47 39.57
N ILE A 398 -50.86 -42.17 39.71
CA ILE A 398 -50.84 -43.59 40.13
C ILE A 398 -51.43 -43.75 41.53
N ALA A 399 -51.04 -42.90 42.48
CA ALA A 399 -51.58 -42.93 43.84
C ALA A 399 -53.10 -42.67 43.87
N GLY A 400 -53.59 -41.74 43.03
CA GLY A 400 -55.01 -41.46 42.86
C GLY A 400 -55.78 -42.66 42.29
N VAL A 401 -55.25 -43.32 41.25
CA VAL A 401 -55.85 -44.53 40.67
C VAL A 401 -55.89 -45.68 41.68
N LEU A 402 -54.83 -45.85 42.48
CA LEU A 402 -54.78 -46.84 43.56
C LEU A 402 -55.81 -46.55 44.67
N ALA A 403 -56.00 -45.29 45.05
CA ALA A 403 -57.01 -44.89 46.02
C ALA A 403 -58.43 -45.19 45.51
N ILE A 404 -58.72 -44.90 44.24
CA ILE A 404 -60.01 -45.22 43.61
C ILE A 404 -60.24 -46.73 43.55
N LEU A 405 -59.20 -47.51 43.19
CA LEU A 405 -59.27 -48.96 43.19
C LEU A 405 -59.52 -49.52 44.59
N LEU A 406 -58.90 -48.99 45.64
CA LEU A 406 -59.14 -49.37 47.03
C LEU A 406 -60.57 -49.06 47.47
N ILE A 407 -61.11 -47.90 47.07
CA ILE A 407 -62.52 -47.54 47.34
C ILE A 407 -63.45 -48.53 46.63
N LEU A 408 -63.21 -48.85 45.35
CA LEU A 408 -63.97 -49.84 44.59
C LEU A 408 -63.88 -51.23 45.21
N LEU A 409 -62.70 -51.66 45.67
CA LEU A 409 -62.48 -52.94 46.35
C LEU A 409 -63.19 -52.98 47.70
N TYR A 410 -63.19 -51.88 48.44
CA TYR A 410 -63.97 -51.74 49.68
C TYR A 410 -65.48 -51.87 49.41
N PHE A 411 -66.01 -51.22 48.37
CA PHE A 411 -67.41 -51.35 47.98
C PHE A 411 -67.77 -52.76 47.50
N LEU A 412 -66.92 -53.38 46.68
CA LEU A 412 -67.12 -54.75 46.19
C LEU A 412 -67.07 -55.77 47.33
N ASN A 413 -66.13 -55.63 48.27
CA ASN A 413 -65.96 -56.55 49.39
C ASN A 413 -67.04 -56.34 50.49
N ASN A 414 -67.64 -55.14 50.58
CA ASN A 414 -68.77 -54.85 51.47
C ASN A 414 -70.16 -54.92 50.82
N MET A 415 -70.30 -55.29 49.54
CA MET A 415 -71.62 -55.44 48.90
C MET A 415 -72.54 -56.43 49.62
N GLY A 416 -71.97 -57.42 50.34
CA GLY A 416 -72.74 -58.34 51.18
C GLY A 416 -73.40 -57.68 52.41
N LYS A 417 -72.83 -56.58 52.92
CA LYS A 417 -73.37 -55.84 54.10
C LYS A 417 -74.31 -54.70 53.70
N ILE A 418 -74.12 -54.11 52.53
CA ILE A 418 -74.97 -53.00 52.03
C ILE A 418 -76.33 -53.52 51.51
N LYS A 419 -76.40 -54.74 50.98
CA LYS A 419 -77.68 -55.39 50.63
C LYS A 419 -78.52 -55.80 51.85
N GLY A 420 -77.92 -55.93 53.03
CA GLY A 420 -78.63 -56.24 54.28
C GLY A 420 -79.32 -55.06 54.95
N ALA A 421 -78.99 -53.81 54.56
CA ALA A 421 -79.58 -52.60 55.14
C ALA A 421 -80.80 -52.06 54.36
N LEU A 422 -81.18 -52.69 53.24
CA LEU A 422 -82.29 -52.28 52.37
C LEU A 422 -83.38 -53.36 52.22
N ALA A 423 -83.33 -54.43 53.03
CA ALA A 423 -84.41 -55.42 53.09
C ALA A 423 -85.47 -54.97 54.14
N PRO A 424 -86.76 -54.86 53.77
CA PRO A 424 -87.81 -54.57 54.75
C PRO A 424 -87.97 -55.77 55.69
N GLN A 425 -87.91 -55.52 57.00
CA GLN A 425 -88.29 -56.50 58.02
C GLN A 425 -89.81 -56.70 57.98
N THR A 426 -90.25 -57.91 57.61
CA THR A 426 -91.54 -58.47 58.00
C THR A 426 -91.42 -59.03 59.41
N GLU A 427 -92.24 -58.53 60.33
CA GLU A 427 -92.44 -59.10 61.67
C GLU A 427 -93.88 -59.63 61.75
N GLU A 428 -94.02 -60.94 61.98
CA GLU A 428 -95.29 -61.61 62.32
C GLU A 428 -95.53 -61.55 63.84
N LEU A 429 -96.76 -61.16 64.21
CA LEU A 429 -97.70 -61.64 65.27
C LEU A 429 -97.15 -62.57 66.38
N ASP A 430 -97.53 -62.54 67.68
CA ASP A 430 -98.85 -62.29 68.28
C ASP A 430 -98.80 -62.28 69.85
N LEU A 431 -99.83 -61.66 70.47
CA LEU A 431 -100.53 -61.97 71.76
C LEU A 431 -99.86 -61.96 73.18
N TYR A 432 -100.29 -61.04 74.08
CA TYR A 432 -101.30 -61.22 75.18
C TYR A 432 -101.28 -60.12 76.29
N GLU A 433 -102.49 -59.87 76.84
CA GLU A 433 -102.92 -59.20 78.10
C GLU A 433 -102.62 -57.69 78.30
N LYS A 434 -103.63 -56.82 78.47
CA LYS A 434 -104.78 -56.90 79.40
C LYS A 434 -106.01 -56.17 78.88
#